data_AF-A0A831JWS2-F1
#
_entry.id   AF-A0A831JWS2-F1
#
_cell.length_a   1.000
_cell.length_b   1.000
_cell.length_c   1.000
_cell.angle_alpha   90.00
_cell.angle_beta   90.00
_cell.angle_gamma   90.00
#
_symmetry.space_group_name_H-M   'P 1'
#
loop_
_entity.id
_entity.type
_entity.pdbx_description
1 polymer ?
#
loop_
_entity_poly.entity_id
_entity_poly.type
_entity_poly.pdbx_seq_one_letter_code
_entity_poly.pdbx_strand_id
1 'polypeptide(L)'
;MERYLGALLIIALTVFAKTFWQTPAVLGETSPSLTQTLPMNQPITTHSSFTEKLHEETEIILKKVIFEDDPQTEAGEEKILEEGEDGKKTKIFKVTYSKDGKEFERKLVSLETIPAKDKKILRGTKIIWKTLQVQDGEIKYWKKMRVYATHYDSRCKGCDEWTAIGMKAGKGVIAVDPKVIKMRSKVYIPGYGMAIAGDTGGAIKGNIIDLGFEDARTAGWRARFIDIYLMD
;
A
#
# COMPACT_ATOMS: atom_id res chain seq x y z
N MET A 1 3.63 -10.14 -41.59
CA MET A 1 2.81 -9.00 -42.05
C MET A 1 2.85 -7.97 -40.93
N GLU A 2 3.86 -7.10 -40.94
CA GLU A 2 3.73 -5.70 -41.38
C GLU A 2 2.61 -4.94 -40.66
N ARG A 3 2.96 -3.93 -39.86
CA ARG A 3 2.80 -2.51 -40.27
C ARG A 3 3.27 -1.50 -39.20
N TYR A 4 4.31 -0.76 -39.60
CA TYR A 4 4.59 0.68 -39.42
C TYR A 4 3.76 1.50 -38.42
N LEU A 5 4.42 2.12 -37.44
CA LEU A 5 4.57 3.58 -37.33
C LEU A 5 5.49 3.92 -36.15
N GLY A 6 6.64 4.53 -36.40
CA GLY A 6 7.58 4.92 -35.35
C GLY A 6 8.87 5.51 -35.91
N ALA A 7 8.74 6.42 -36.87
CA ALA A 7 9.86 7.21 -37.40
C ALA A 7 9.76 8.63 -36.87
N LEU A 8 10.94 9.22 -36.64
CA LEU A 8 11.25 10.63 -36.32
C LEU A 8 11.09 11.04 -34.84
N LEU A 9 12.19 10.95 -34.07
CA LEU A 9 12.91 12.16 -33.59
C LEU A 9 14.16 11.82 -32.74
N ILE A 10 15.12 11.02 -33.21
CA ILE A 10 16.40 10.83 -32.48
C ILE A 10 17.58 10.78 -33.43
N ILE A 11 17.90 11.88 -34.12
CA ILE A 11 19.24 12.09 -34.68
C ILE A 11 19.50 13.59 -34.74
N ALA A 12 20.31 14.13 -33.80
CA ALA A 12 21.26 15.22 -34.02
C ALA A 12 21.81 15.72 -32.67
N LEU A 13 22.76 14.99 -32.06
CA LEU A 13 23.59 15.58 -31.00
C LEU A 13 24.86 14.77 -30.69
N THR A 14 25.63 14.41 -31.72
CA THR A 14 27.00 13.91 -31.52
C THR A 14 27.89 14.20 -32.72
N VAL A 15 28.36 15.45 -32.90
CA VAL A 15 29.70 15.78 -33.45
C VAL A 15 29.97 17.27 -33.15
N PHE A 16 30.84 17.58 -32.18
CA PHE A 16 32.02 18.42 -32.40
C PHE A 16 32.90 18.41 -31.15
N ALA A 17 34.02 17.71 -31.28
CA ALA A 17 35.03 17.58 -30.26
C ALA A 17 35.98 18.79 -30.28
N LYS A 18 36.31 19.24 -29.07
CA LYS A 18 37.61 19.75 -28.62
C LYS A 18 38.17 21.06 -29.21
N THR A 19 38.61 21.87 -28.23
CA THR A 19 39.71 22.85 -28.22
C THR A 19 39.37 24.27 -28.63
N PHE A 20 39.17 25.13 -27.61
CA PHE A 20 39.86 26.42 -27.55
C PHE A 20 40.05 26.81 -26.09
N TRP A 21 41.31 26.82 -25.65
CA TRP A 21 41.73 27.43 -24.40
C TRP A 21 41.62 28.94 -24.52
N GLN A 22 40.73 29.58 -23.76
CA GLN A 22 40.90 30.97 -23.33
C GLN A 22 40.32 31.12 -21.92
N THR A 23 41.19 31.37 -20.95
CA THR A 23 40.82 31.90 -19.64
C THR A 23 40.29 33.32 -19.82
N PRO A 24 39.07 33.67 -19.38
CA PRO A 24 38.76 35.07 -19.16
C PRO A 24 39.47 35.56 -17.90
N ALA A 25 39.97 36.78 -17.99
CA ALA A 25 40.80 37.45 -17.01
C ALA A 25 40.16 37.46 -15.61
N VAL A 26 40.99 37.17 -14.61
CA VAL A 26 40.77 37.58 -13.23
C VAL A 26 40.85 39.11 -13.20
N LEU A 27 39.72 39.77 -13.04
CA LEU A 27 39.67 41.19 -12.70
C LEU A 27 39.34 41.31 -11.22
N GLY A 28 40.21 42.06 -10.54
CA GLY A 28 40.43 42.03 -9.10
C GLY A 28 39.22 42.36 -8.25
N GLU A 29 39.28 41.82 -7.03
CA GLU A 29 38.45 42.19 -5.91
C GLU A 29 38.58 43.70 -5.65
N THR A 30 37.48 44.42 -5.79
CA THR A 30 37.26 45.62 -4.98
C THR A 30 35.88 45.49 -4.33
N SER A 31 35.91 45.29 -3.02
CA SER A 31 34.75 45.53 -2.17
C SER A 31 34.57 47.05 -2.03
N PRO A 32 33.35 47.58 -2.21
CA PRO A 32 32.96 48.72 -1.41
C PRO A 32 31.72 48.41 -0.58
N SER A 33 31.82 48.83 0.68
CA SER A 33 30.77 48.87 1.67
C SER A 33 29.65 49.85 1.32
N LEU A 34 28.44 49.49 1.77
CA LEU A 34 27.37 50.34 2.33
C LEU A 34 26.77 51.45 1.46
N THR A 35 25.47 51.28 1.18
CA THR A 35 24.46 52.31 0.91
C THR A 35 24.86 53.41 -0.09
N GLN A 36 24.59 53.16 -1.37
CA GLN A 36 24.69 54.16 -2.42
C GLN A 36 23.29 54.72 -2.74
N THR A 37 23.04 55.98 -2.34
CA THR A 37 21.91 56.76 -2.85
C THR A 37 22.14 57.09 -4.33
N LEU A 38 21.28 56.57 -5.20
CA LEU A 38 21.38 56.78 -6.65
C LEU A 38 20.80 58.15 -7.05
N PRO A 39 21.48 58.93 -7.92
CA PRO A 39 20.95 60.18 -8.45
C PRO A 39 19.76 59.90 -9.40
N MET A 40 18.68 60.66 -9.23
CA MET A 40 17.32 60.44 -9.80
C MET A 40 17.19 60.59 -11.34
N ASN A 41 18.28 60.52 -12.12
CA ASN A 41 18.19 60.74 -13.57
C ASN A 41 19.18 59.96 -14.45
N GLN A 42 19.61 58.77 -14.04
CA GLN A 42 20.30 57.83 -14.94
C GLN A 42 19.37 56.65 -15.27
N PRO A 43 19.24 56.23 -16.54
CA PRO A 43 18.48 55.02 -16.86
C PRO A 43 19.21 53.83 -16.25
N ILE A 44 18.63 53.24 -15.21
CA ILE A 44 19.13 52.01 -14.62
C ILE A 44 18.83 50.87 -15.60
N THR A 45 19.83 50.42 -16.35
CA THR A 45 19.69 49.25 -17.24
C THR A 45 19.94 47.98 -16.43
N THR A 46 18.88 47.30 -16.03
CA THR A 46 18.97 45.97 -15.41
C THR A 46 19.02 44.89 -16.49
N HIS A 47 20.05 44.04 -16.48
CA HIS A 47 20.08 42.83 -17.31
C HIS A 47 19.57 41.63 -16.50
N SER A 48 18.31 41.26 -16.67
CA SER A 48 17.76 40.02 -16.13
C SER A 48 18.04 38.86 -17.10
N SER A 49 18.68 37.80 -16.61
CA SER A 49 18.86 36.54 -17.36
C SER A 49 18.07 35.43 -16.66
N PHE A 50 17.28 34.69 -17.44
CA PHE A 50 16.48 33.57 -16.99
C PHE A 50 16.83 32.34 -17.81
N THR A 51 16.82 31.16 -17.17
CA THR A 51 16.98 29.87 -17.86
C THR A 51 15.73 29.04 -17.65
N GLU A 52 15.21 28.45 -18.71
CA GLU A 52 14.02 27.60 -18.66
C GLU A 52 14.41 26.12 -18.78
N LYS A 53 13.81 25.25 -17.96
CA LYS A 53 13.96 23.80 -18.07
C LYS A 53 12.59 23.12 -17.97
N LEU A 54 12.46 21.97 -18.63
CA LEU A 54 11.32 21.08 -18.42
C LEU A 54 11.64 20.15 -17.24
N HIS A 55 10.69 20.04 -16.32
CA HIS A 55 10.73 19.12 -15.21
C HIS A 55 9.53 18.19 -15.29
N GLU A 56 9.77 16.89 -15.19
CA GLU A 56 8.74 15.86 -15.23
C GLU A 56 8.51 15.28 -13.84
N GLU A 57 7.27 15.34 -13.37
CA GLU A 57 6.84 14.70 -12.14
C GLU A 57 5.81 13.62 -12.47
N THR A 58 6.08 12.37 -12.12
CA THR A 58 5.18 11.23 -12.35
C THR A 58 4.65 10.67 -11.04
N GLU A 59 3.33 10.58 -10.94
CA GLU A 59 2.60 9.96 -9.83
C GLU A 59 1.96 8.65 -10.31
N ILE A 60 2.13 7.54 -9.57
CA ILE A 60 1.51 6.25 -9.88
C ILE A 60 0.08 6.23 -9.34
N ILE A 61 -0.87 5.82 -10.18
CA ILE A 61 -2.26 5.59 -9.77
C ILE A 61 -2.43 4.08 -9.58
N LEU A 62 -2.48 3.63 -8.32
CA LEU A 62 -2.60 2.21 -8.00
C LEU A 62 -3.91 1.62 -8.53
N LYS A 63 -3.82 0.45 -9.18
CA LYS A 63 -4.98 -0.34 -9.59
C LYS A 63 -5.75 -0.85 -8.37
N LYS A 64 -7.07 -0.96 -8.49
CA LYS A 64 -7.90 -1.60 -7.46
C LYS A 64 -7.99 -3.09 -7.72
N VAL A 65 -8.27 -3.86 -6.68
CA VAL A 65 -8.58 -5.29 -6.77
C VAL A 65 -10.08 -5.46 -6.59
N ILE A 66 -10.74 -5.98 -7.62
CA ILE A 66 -12.17 -6.27 -7.63
C ILE A 66 -12.36 -7.78 -7.56
N PHE A 67 -13.21 -8.21 -6.63
CA PHE A 67 -13.57 -9.62 -6.46
C PHE A 67 -14.94 -9.91 -7.09
N GLU A 68 -15.02 -10.98 -7.86
CA GLU A 68 -16.26 -11.49 -8.45
C GLU A 68 -16.56 -12.89 -7.88
N ASP A 69 -17.80 -13.10 -7.42
CA ASP A 69 -18.22 -14.34 -6.78
C ASP A 69 -18.53 -15.44 -7.80
N ASP A 70 -17.91 -16.62 -7.64
CA ASP A 70 -18.21 -17.81 -8.42
C ASP A 70 -18.82 -18.92 -7.54
N PRO A 71 -20.11 -19.26 -7.73
CA PRO A 71 -20.77 -20.33 -6.98
C PRO A 71 -20.38 -21.75 -7.39
N GLN A 72 -19.60 -21.94 -8.46
CA GLN A 72 -19.18 -23.26 -8.94
C GLN A 72 -17.84 -23.71 -8.36
N THR A 73 -16.98 -22.75 -8.02
CA THR A 73 -15.61 -22.98 -7.52
C THR A 73 -15.60 -23.06 -5.98
N GLU A 74 -14.74 -23.91 -5.41
CA GLU A 74 -14.65 -24.14 -3.95
C GLU A 74 -14.33 -22.84 -3.19
N ALA A 75 -14.99 -22.63 -2.06
CA ALA A 75 -14.80 -21.46 -1.21
C ALA A 75 -13.35 -21.31 -0.73
N GLY A 76 -12.71 -20.20 -1.11
CA GLY A 76 -11.31 -19.90 -0.78
C GLY A 76 -10.33 -20.15 -1.92
N GLU A 77 -10.75 -20.74 -3.04
CA GLU A 77 -9.98 -20.72 -4.27
C GLU A 77 -10.14 -19.36 -4.96
N GLU A 78 -9.02 -18.81 -5.44
CA GLU A 78 -8.97 -17.55 -6.18
C GLU A 78 -8.32 -17.77 -7.53
N LYS A 79 -8.92 -17.20 -8.57
CA LYS A 79 -8.39 -17.21 -9.93
C LYS A 79 -8.31 -15.80 -10.47
N ILE A 80 -7.13 -15.40 -10.94
CA ILE A 80 -6.95 -14.11 -11.60
C ILE A 80 -7.68 -14.18 -12.95
N LEU A 81 -8.69 -13.33 -13.12
CA LEU A 81 -9.42 -13.17 -14.38
C LEU A 81 -8.74 -12.13 -15.26
N GLU A 82 -8.33 -11.02 -14.65
CA GLU A 82 -7.57 -9.94 -15.30
C GLU A 82 -6.52 -9.40 -14.33
N GLU A 83 -5.26 -9.30 -14.75
CA GLU A 83 -4.18 -8.82 -13.86
C GLU A 83 -4.26 -7.32 -13.57
N GLY A 84 -4.87 -6.55 -14.48
CA GLY A 84 -4.93 -5.08 -14.39
C GLY A 84 -3.55 -4.42 -14.50
N GLU A 85 -3.53 -3.10 -14.64
CA GLU A 85 -2.33 -2.29 -14.82
C GLU A 85 -2.46 -0.99 -14.02
N ASP A 86 -1.37 -0.58 -13.37
CA ASP A 86 -1.35 0.70 -12.67
C ASP A 86 -1.41 1.84 -13.69
N GLY A 87 -2.15 2.89 -13.34
CA GLY A 87 -2.18 4.11 -14.10
C GLY A 87 -0.98 5.00 -13.78
N LYS A 88 -0.81 6.06 -14.57
CA LYS A 88 0.20 7.10 -14.28
C LYS A 88 -0.39 8.47 -14.53
N LYS A 89 0.05 9.45 -13.74
CA LYS A 89 -0.22 10.87 -13.95
C LYS A 89 1.11 11.59 -14.09
N THR A 90 1.38 12.11 -15.28
CA THR A 90 2.64 12.79 -15.59
C THR A 90 2.36 14.27 -15.76
N LYS A 91 3.01 15.09 -14.93
CA LYS A 91 2.98 16.56 -14.99
C LYS A 91 4.30 17.04 -15.57
N ILE A 92 4.23 17.80 -16.66
CA ILE A 92 5.39 18.49 -17.20
C ILE A 92 5.28 19.95 -16.78
N PHE A 93 6.28 20.41 -16.04
CA PHE A 93 6.42 21.78 -15.63
C PHE A 93 7.51 22.47 -16.45
N LYS A 94 7.22 23.69 -16.89
CA LYS A 94 8.24 24.62 -17.34
C LYS A 94 8.69 25.43 -16.13
N VAL A 95 9.94 25.24 -15.73
CA VAL A 95 10.55 25.90 -14.58
C VAL A 95 11.53 26.94 -15.08
N THR A 96 11.30 28.19 -14.71
CA THR A 96 12.16 29.33 -15.01
C THR A 96 13.04 29.59 -13.79
N TYR A 97 14.35 29.60 -14.00
CA TYR A 97 15.35 29.89 -12.97
C TYR A 97 15.92 31.29 -13.17
N SER A 98 16.15 31.99 -12.07
CA SER A 98 16.92 33.23 -12.07
C SER A 98 18.40 32.96 -12.34
N LYS A 99 19.17 34.01 -12.64
CA LYS A 99 20.63 33.93 -12.85
C LYS A 99 21.39 33.29 -11.67
N ASP A 100 20.85 33.41 -10.45
CA ASP A 100 21.42 32.81 -9.24
C ASP A 100 21.08 31.32 -9.07
N GLY A 101 20.39 30.71 -10.04
CA GLY A 101 19.98 29.32 -10.03
C GLY A 101 18.75 29.02 -9.17
N LYS A 102 18.09 30.05 -8.61
CA LYS A 102 16.87 29.89 -7.80
C LYS A 102 15.64 29.78 -8.71
N GLU A 103 14.71 28.90 -8.36
CA GLU A 103 13.43 28.78 -9.05
C GLU A 103 12.65 30.11 -8.92
N PHE A 104 12.31 30.71 -10.06
CA PHE A 104 11.59 31.98 -10.16
C PHE A 104 10.12 31.77 -10.48
N GLU A 105 9.82 30.87 -11.41
CA GLU A 105 8.46 30.55 -11.82
C GLU A 105 8.36 29.07 -12.19
N ARG A 106 7.23 28.45 -11.85
CA ARG A 106 6.87 27.10 -12.29
C ARG A 106 5.48 27.13 -12.90
N LYS A 107 5.39 26.75 -14.17
CA LYS A 107 4.14 26.67 -14.91
C LYS A 107 3.88 25.26 -15.41
N LEU A 108 2.72 24.70 -15.07
CA LEU A 108 2.27 23.44 -15.65
C LEU A 108 2.03 23.65 -17.15
N VAL A 109 2.74 22.87 -17.98
CA VAL A 109 2.63 22.95 -19.45
C VAL A 109 1.93 21.74 -20.05
N SER A 110 1.99 20.58 -19.40
CA SER A 110 1.25 19.40 -19.82
C SER A 110 0.84 18.56 -18.62
N LEU A 111 -0.34 17.93 -18.73
CA LEU A 111 -0.83 16.94 -17.79
C LEU A 111 -1.33 15.74 -18.61
N GLU A 112 -0.58 14.65 -18.57
CA GLU A 112 -1.00 13.38 -19.16
C GLU A 112 -1.49 12.45 -18.05
N THR A 113 -2.61 11.78 -18.26
CA THR A 113 -3.15 10.80 -17.30
C THR A 113 -3.54 9.54 -18.03
N ILE A 114 -2.89 8.44 -17.65
CA ILE A 114 -3.25 7.08 -18.05
C ILE A 114 -4.01 6.48 -16.86
N PRO A 115 -5.31 6.16 -17.00
CA PRO A 115 -6.09 5.59 -15.91
C PRO A 115 -5.60 4.17 -15.57
N ALA A 116 -5.73 3.78 -14.31
CA ALA A 116 -5.45 2.41 -13.90
C ALA A 116 -6.53 1.45 -14.43
N LYS A 117 -6.11 0.23 -14.79
CA LYS A 117 -7.00 -0.88 -15.10
C LYS A 117 -7.05 -1.81 -13.89
N ASP A 118 -8.25 -2.01 -13.34
CA ASP A 118 -8.42 -2.81 -12.14
C ASP A 118 -8.06 -4.29 -12.36
N LYS A 119 -7.50 -4.91 -11.32
CA LYS A 119 -7.27 -6.35 -11.24
C LYS A 119 -8.58 -7.04 -10.87
N LYS A 120 -9.01 -8.03 -11.64
CA LYS A 120 -10.21 -8.83 -11.35
C LYS A 120 -9.81 -10.22 -10.89
N ILE A 121 -10.31 -10.61 -9.73
CA ILE A 121 -10.10 -11.93 -9.13
C ILE A 121 -11.46 -12.60 -8.98
N LEU A 122 -11.61 -13.76 -9.60
CA LEU A 122 -12.75 -14.64 -9.39
C LEU A 122 -12.52 -15.43 -8.11
N ARG A 123 -13.42 -15.32 -7.13
CA ARG A 123 -13.33 -16.04 -5.85
C ARG A 123 -14.42 -17.11 -5.77
N GLY A 124 -14.03 -18.33 -5.46
CA GLY A 124 -14.97 -19.43 -5.25
C GLY A 124 -15.82 -19.19 -4.00
N THR A 125 -17.09 -19.60 -4.06
CA THR A 125 -18.07 -19.47 -2.96
C THR A 125 -18.78 -20.79 -2.66
N LYS A 126 -18.48 -21.87 -3.38
CA LYS A 126 -19.07 -23.19 -3.17
C LYS A 126 -18.54 -23.81 -1.88
N ILE A 127 -19.42 -23.97 -0.89
CA ILE A 127 -19.08 -24.63 0.37
C ILE A 127 -19.03 -26.15 0.12
N ILE A 128 -17.87 -26.75 0.36
CA ILE A 128 -17.66 -28.20 0.30
C ILE A 128 -17.26 -28.69 1.69
N TRP A 129 -18.10 -29.52 2.27
CA TRP A 129 -17.86 -30.08 3.60
C TRP A 129 -16.87 -31.24 3.53
N LYS A 130 -15.86 -31.18 4.39
CA LYS A 130 -14.78 -32.15 4.58
C LYS A 130 -14.81 -32.65 6.02
N THR A 131 -14.35 -33.88 6.23
CA THR A 131 -14.24 -34.49 7.56
C THR A 131 -12.77 -34.58 7.99
N LEU A 132 -12.52 -34.45 9.29
CA LEU A 132 -11.19 -34.61 9.89
C LEU A 132 -11.33 -35.36 11.21
N GLN A 133 -10.51 -36.39 11.40
CA GLN A 133 -10.38 -37.08 12.68
C GLN A 133 -9.40 -36.31 13.57
N VAL A 134 -9.87 -35.88 14.74
CA VAL A 134 -9.07 -35.19 15.76
C VAL A 134 -9.12 -35.96 17.08
N GLN A 135 -8.34 -35.53 18.07
CA GLN A 135 -8.26 -36.22 19.37
C GLN A 135 -9.63 -36.27 20.08
N ASP A 136 -10.45 -35.24 19.90
CA ASP A 136 -11.79 -35.11 20.50
C ASP A 136 -12.92 -35.72 19.64
N GLY A 137 -12.58 -36.45 18.57
CA GLY A 137 -13.54 -37.11 17.68
C GLY A 137 -13.50 -36.62 16.23
N GLU A 138 -14.57 -36.89 15.47
CA GLU A 138 -14.69 -36.45 14.09
C GLU A 138 -15.29 -35.03 14.02
N ILE A 139 -14.65 -34.14 13.26
CA ILE A 139 -15.19 -32.82 12.95
C ILE A 139 -15.53 -32.69 11.47
N LYS A 140 -16.53 -31.85 11.17
CA LYS A 140 -16.88 -31.41 9.82
C LYS A 140 -16.52 -29.95 9.65
N TYR A 141 -15.82 -29.61 8.57
CA TYR A 141 -15.38 -28.26 8.25
C TYR A 141 -15.50 -28.00 6.75
N TRP A 142 -15.65 -26.74 6.34
CA TRP A 142 -15.67 -26.38 4.91
C TRP A 142 -14.49 -25.51 4.48
N LYS A 143 -13.78 -24.88 5.42
CA LYS A 143 -12.61 -24.07 5.11
C LYS A 143 -11.48 -24.33 6.09
N LYS A 144 -10.30 -24.58 5.54
CA LYS A 144 -9.03 -24.60 6.27
C LYS A 144 -8.32 -23.30 5.98
N MET A 145 -7.83 -22.61 7.02
CA MET A 145 -7.02 -21.40 6.81
C MET A 145 -5.91 -21.27 7.83
N ARG A 146 -4.79 -20.70 7.40
CA ARG A 146 -3.64 -20.43 8.25
C ARG A 146 -3.77 -19.04 8.87
N VAL A 147 -3.67 -18.98 10.19
CA VAL A 147 -3.79 -17.75 10.97
C VAL A 147 -2.64 -17.62 11.95
N TYR A 148 -2.33 -16.39 12.36
CA TYR A 148 -1.47 -16.14 13.51
C TYR A 148 -2.33 -16.11 14.77
N ALA A 149 -2.15 -17.07 15.67
CA ALA A 149 -2.98 -17.24 16.85
C ALA A 149 -2.27 -16.74 18.11
N THR A 150 -2.73 -15.63 18.68
CA THR A 150 -2.32 -15.09 19.98
C THR A 150 -3.25 -15.57 21.09
N HIS A 151 -3.11 -15.05 22.30
CA HIS A 151 -4.03 -15.35 23.38
C HIS A 151 -4.24 -14.17 24.33
N TYR A 152 -5.41 -14.10 24.96
CA TYR A 152 -5.80 -13.11 25.96
C TYR A 152 -6.56 -13.75 27.13
N ASP A 153 -6.72 -13.00 28.20
CA ASP A 153 -7.66 -13.31 29.28
C ASP A 153 -8.46 -12.06 29.66
N SER A 154 -9.53 -12.20 30.43
CA SER A 154 -10.39 -11.07 30.84
C SER A 154 -9.70 -10.08 31.79
N ARG A 155 -8.48 -10.38 32.26
CA ARG A 155 -7.74 -9.53 33.21
C ARG A 155 -6.77 -8.57 32.49
N CYS A 156 -6.76 -8.57 31.15
CA CYS A 156 -5.98 -7.58 30.41
C CYS A 156 -6.54 -6.16 30.55
N LYS A 157 -5.65 -5.17 30.48
CA LYS A 157 -6.00 -3.75 30.60
C LYS A 157 -6.88 -3.34 29.41
N GLY A 158 -8.12 -2.96 29.69
CA GLY A 158 -9.11 -2.58 28.66
C GLY A 158 -9.91 -3.75 28.11
N CYS A 159 -9.86 -4.91 28.77
CA CYS A 159 -10.65 -6.09 28.42
C CYS A 159 -11.87 -6.17 29.33
N ASP A 160 -13.01 -6.54 28.74
CA ASP A 160 -14.28 -6.69 29.43
C ASP A 160 -14.57 -8.16 29.70
N GLU A 161 -15.44 -8.43 30.68
CA GLU A 161 -15.95 -9.79 30.92
C GLU A 161 -16.86 -10.30 29.79
N TRP A 162 -17.31 -9.40 28.92
CA TRP A 162 -18.26 -9.66 27.85
C TRP A 162 -17.64 -9.37 26.49
N THR A 163 -17.79 -10.31 25.55
CA THR A 163 -17.28 -10.18 24.19
C THR A 163 -18.20 -9.33 23.31
N ALA A 164 -17.74 -8.97 22.11
CA ALA A 164 -18.51 -8.18 21.14
C ALA A 164 -19.92 -8.70 20.82
N ILE A 165 -20.20 -10.00 20.99
CA ILE A 165 -21.54 -10.58 20.80
C ILE A 165 -22.27 -10.90 22.11
N GLY A 166 -21.77 -10.44 23.25
CA GLY A 166 -22.37 -10.62 24.57
C GLY A 166 -22.15 -12.01 25.18
N MET A 167 -21.13 -12.75 24.75
CA MET A 167 -20.72 -13.99 25.42
C MET A 167 -19.75 -13.67 26.56
N LYS A 168 -19.67 -14.54 27.57
CA LYS A 168 -18.65 -14.42 28.61
C LYS A 168 -17.27 -14.69 27.98
N ALA A 169 -16.32 -13.76 28.17
CA ALA A 169 -14.94 -13.93 27.75
C ALA A 169 -14.30 -15.09 28.53
N GLY A 170 -13.48 -15.89 27.84
CA GLY A 170 -12.86 -17.08 28.43
C GLY A 170 -12.60 -18.18 27.41
N LYS A 171 -12.28 -19.37 27.90
CA LYS A 171 -11.93 -20.49 27.02
C LYS A 171 -13.15 -20.91 26.18
N GLY A 172 -12.95 -21.05 24.87
CA GLY A 172 -13.98 -21.38 23.89
C GLY A 172 -14.52 -20.17 23.12
N VAL A 173 -14.08 -18.95 23.43
CA VAL A 173 -14.42 -17.74 22.67
C VAL A 173 -13.15 -17.09 22.13
N ILE A 174 -13.14 -16.80 20.83
CA ILE A 174 -12.00 -16.18 20.16
C ILE A 174 -12.35 -14.81 19.62
N ALA A 175 -11.36 -13.91 19.60
CA ALA A 175 -11.44 -12.66 18.89
C ALA A 175 -10.96 -12.83 17.45
N VAL A 176 -11.67 -12.23 16.49
CA VAL A 176 -11.36 -12.33 15.05
C VAL A 176 -11.51 -10.97 14.35
N ASP A 177 -11.07 -10.90 13.10
CA ASP A 177 -11.52 -9.87 12.16
C ASP A 177 -12.82 -10.33 11.45
N PRO A 178 -13.97 -9.65 11.67
CA PRO A 178 -15.24 -10.01 11.05
C PRO A 178 -15.24 -10.01 9.51
N LYS A 179 -14.29 -9.29 8.89
CA LYS A 179 -14.12 -9.28 7.43
C LYS A 179 -13.52 -10.57 6.89
N VAL A 180 -12.85 -11.34 7.76
CA VAL A 180 -12.14 -12.58 7.40
C VAL A 180 -12.88 -13.80 7.94
N ILE A 181 -13.27 -13.79 9.21
CA ILE A 181 -14.04 -14.86 9.87
C ILE A 181 -15.30 -14.20 10.41
N LYS A 182 -16.47 -14.65 9.94
CA LYS A 182 -17.75 -14.08 10.37
C LYS A 182 -17.95 -14.33 11.87
N MET A 183 -18.57 -13.36 12.54
CA MET A 183 -18.99 -13.54 13.93
C MET A 183 -19.95 -14.73 14.04
N ARG A 184 -19.93 -15.40 15.19
CA ARG A 184 -20.66 -16.65 15.50
C ARG A 184 -20.18 -17.89 14.77
N SER A 185 -19.18 -17.80 13.89
CA SER A 185 -18.58 -18.99 13.28
C SER A 185 -17.96 -19.91 14.33
N LYS A 186 -18.23 -21.21 14.20
CA LYS A 186 -17.59 -22.30 14.95
C LYS A 186 -16.27 -22.67 14.28
N VAL A 187 -15.24 -22.80 15.10
CA VAL A 187 -13.88 -23.07 14.63
C VAL A 187 -13.27 -24.16 15.49
N TYR A 188 -12.56 -25.09 14.87
CA TYR A 188 -11.67 -26.00 15.57
C TYR A 188 -10.21 -25.53 15.43
N ILE A 189 -9.51 -25.45 16.56
CA ILE A 189 -8.13 -24.98 16.65
C ILE A 189 -7.28 -26.07 17.31
N PRO A 190 -6.33 -26.70 16.59
CA PRO A 190 -5.50 -27.76 17.15
C PRO A 190 -4.74 -27.32 18.41
N GLY A 191 -4.85 -28.11 19.48
CA GLY A 191 -4.22 -27.83 20.78
C GLY A 191 -4.98 -26.81 21.65
N TYR A 192 -6.08 -26.23 21.16
CA TYR A 192 -6.98 -25.37 21.95
C TYR A 192 -8.37 -26.00 22.10
N GLY A 193 -8.90 -26.54 21.00
CA GLY A 193 -10.20 -27.20 20.92
C GLY A 193 -11.21 -26.41 20.08
N MET A 194 -12.49 -26.67 20.36
CA MET A 194 -13.63 -25.99 19.73
C MET A 194 -13.80 -24.57 20.28
N ALA A 195 -14.13 -23.64 19.39
CA ALA A 195 -14.35 -22.25 19.75
C ALA A 195 -15.41 -21.56 18.89
N ILE A 196 -15.91 -20.43 19.38
CA ILE A 196 -16.83 -19.53 18.67
C ILE A 196 -16.13 -18.19 18.44
N ALA A 197 -16.22 -17.67 17.22
CA ALA A 197 -15.86 -16.29 16.88
C ALA A 197 -16.84 -15.32 17.55
N GLY A 198 -16.56 -14.98 18.80
CA GLY A 198 -17.46 -14.22 19.67
C GLY A 198 -16.96 -12.83 20.01
N ASP A 199 -15.70 -12.51 19.71
CA ASP A 199 -15.12 -11.22 20.05
C ASP A 199 -14.39 -10.54 18.90
N THR A 200 -14.03 -9.28 19.12
CA THR A 200 -13.19 -8.49 18.20
C THR A 200 -12.17 -7.68 18.97
N GLY A 201 -10.98 -7.48 18.39
CA GLY A 201 -9.95 -6.62 18.98
C GLY A 201 -9.45 -5.59 17.99
N GLY A 202 -8.98 -4.44 18.51
CA GLY A 202 -8.38 -3.39 17.68
C GLY A 202 -7.17 -3.90 16.89
N ALA A 203 -6.31 -4.69 17.54
CA ALA A 203 -5.13 -5.32 16.94
C ALA A 203 -5.43 -6.61 16.15
N ILE A 204 -6.63 -7.16 16.28
CA ILE A 204 -7.02 -8.41 15.62
C ILE A 204 -7.62 -8.05 14.26
N LYS A 205 -6.75 -8.06 13.24
CA LYS A 205 -7.04 -7.65 11.87
C LYS A 205 -6.43 -8.63 10.88
N GLY A 206 -7.15 -8.95 9.81
CA GLY A 206 -6.73 -9.94 8.82
C GLY A 206 -6.75 -11.36 9.37
N ASN A 207 -5.75 -12.16 8.99
CA ASN A 207 -5.61 -13.57 9.40
C ASN A 207 -4.96 -13.73 10.79
N ILE A 208 -5.41 -12.93 11.76
CA ILE A 208 -4.97 -12.99 13.16
C ILE A 208 -6.19 -13.36 14.01
N ILE A 209 -6.00 -14.26 14.97
CA ILE A 209 -7.01 -14.61 15.96
C ILE A 209 -6.43 -14.49 17.36
N ASP A 210 -7.28 -14.15 18.33
CA ASP A 210 -6.90 -14.11 19.75
C ASP A 210 -7.69 -15.15 20.53
N LEU A 211 -6.99 -16.09 21.15
CA LEU A 211 -7.60 -17.18 21.88
C LEU A 211 -7.93 -16.77 23.30
N GLY A 212 -9.21 -16.86 23.69
CA GLY A 212 -9.62 -16.58 25.06
C GLY A 212 -9.16 -17.68 26.01
N PHE A 213 -8.66 -17.29 27.18
CA PHE A 213 -8.36 -18.19 28.28
C PHE A 213 -8.89 -17.61 29.58
N GLU A 214 -9.16 -18.48 30.56
CA GLU A 214 -9.44 -18.03 31.93
C GLU A 214 -8.22 -17.35 32.55
N ASP A 215 -7.02 -17.92 32.30
CA ASP A 215 -5.75 -17.35 32.72
C ASP A 215 -4.72 -17.51 31.60
N ALA A 216 -4.42 -16.42 30.91
CA ALA A 216 -3.49 -16.39 29.79
C ALA A 216 -2.05 -16.73 30.21
N ARG A 217 -1.68 -16.50 31.48
CA ARG A 217 -0.31 -16.74 31.98
C ARG A 217 -0.04 -18.21 32.22
N THR A 218 -1.06 -18.98 32.58
CA THR A 218 -0.95 -20.41 32.89
C THR A 218 -1.48 -21.31 31.77
N ALA A 219 -2.12 -20.73 30.74
CA ALA A 219 -2.67 -21.42 29.58
C ALA A 219 -1.66 -22.29 28.79
N GLY A 220 -0.35 -22.01 28.90
CA GLY A 220 0.69 -22.74 28.18
C GLY A 220 0.67 -22.54 26.65
N TRP A 221 -0.17 -21.63 26.14
CA TRP A 221 -0.23 -21.31 24.71
C TRP A 221 0.94 -20.40 24.32
N ARG A 222 1.51 -20.65 23.14
CA ARG A 222 2.52 -19.78 22.52
C ARG A 222 2.01 -19.26 21.19
N ALA A 223 2.12 -17.95 20.99
CA ALA A 223 1.70 -17.30 19.76
C ALA A 223 2.47 -17.87 18.55
N ARG A 224 1.74 -18.35 17.55
CA ARG A 224 2.31 -19.01 16.37
C ARG A 224 1.33 -19.04 15.22
N PHE A 225 1.84 -19.31 14.03
CA PHE A 225 1.00 -19.69 12.90
C PHE A 225 0.43 -21.08 13.11
N ILE A 226 -0.88 -21.23 12.88
CA ILE A 226 -1.58 -22.51 12.98
C ILE A 226 -2.69 -22.58 11.91
N ASP A 227 -2.97 -23.80 11.46
CA ASP A 227 -4.12 -24.07 10.60
C ASP A 227 -5.36 -24.27 11.46
N ILE A 228 -6.41 -23.51 11.16
CA ILE A 228 -7.73 -23.61 11.79
C ILE A 228 -8.77 -24.11 10.79
N TYR A 229 -9.86 -24.66 11.33
CA TYR A 229 -10.91 -25.31 10.55
C TYR A 229 -12.26 -24.65 10.86
N LEU A 230 -12.84 -23.98 9.87
CA LEU A 230 -14.15 -23.33 9.98
C LEU A 230 -15.24 -24.36 9.72
N MET A 231 -16.18 -24.42 10.64
CA MET A 231 -17.25 -25.41 10.70
C MET A 231 -18.56 -24.76 10.28
N ASP A 232 -19.39 -24.23 11.19
CA ASP A 232 -20.62 -23.49 10.84
C ASP A 232 -20.48 -22.01 11.15
#